data_AF-A0A931GND5-F1
#
_entry.id   AF-A0A931GND5-F1
#
_cell.length_a   1.000
_cell.length_b   1.000
_cell.length_c   1.000
_cell.angle_alpha   90.00
_cell.angle_beta   90.00
_cell.angle_gamma   90.00
#
_symmetry.space_group_name_H-M   'P 1'
#
loop_
_entity.id
_entity.type
_entity.pdbx_description
1 polymer ?
#
loop_
_entity_poly.entity_id
_entity_poly.type
_entity_poly.pdbx_seq_one_letter_code
_entity_poly.pdbx_strand_id
1 'polypeptide(L)'
;MARELIENGTLAVSELATNAYRLAEGLDPCTRTVSPELWIWARSYPHQALVVTVFDGYQTPPPQETGSALWAEHGRGLNIVAAVSSSWGSHPSRARFTSPPVIGKAVWFTLPLPPTWRHRTRIADPRRTAVQLHALLAARGIGGIIRKDARAVSLVSVPCGLNIRVQPTTFTLNDTNGVTIRRPLVDLHDLAELVVQRTEEITP
;
A
#
# COMPACT_ATOMS: atom_id res chain seq x y z
N MET A 1 -25.28 8.88 0.89
CA MET A 1 -24.66 7.54 1.03
C MET A 1 -23.86 7.10 -0.19
N ALA A 2 -24.38 6.38 -1.19
CA ALA A 2 -23.52 5.84 -2.27
C ALA A 2 -22.89 6.91 -3.18
N ARG A 3 -23.68 7.92 -3.56
CA ARG A 3 -23.21 9.05 -4.40
C ARG A 3 -22.17 9.91 -3.69
N GLU A 4 -22.44 10.25 -2.43
CA GLU A 4 -21.53 10.98 -1.55
C GLU A 4 -20.19 10.25 -1.36
N LEU A 5 -20.20 8.91 -1.23
CA LEU A 5 -18.97 8.13 -1.14
C LEU A 5 -18.13 8.20 -2.43
N ILE A 6 -18.79 8.20 -3.59
CA ILE A 6 -18.13 8.39 -4.88
C ILE A 6 -17.54 9.80 -4.97
N GLU A 7 -18.31 10.83 -4.62
CA GLU A 7 -17.87 12.23 -4.64
C GLU A 7 -16.68 12.45 -3.70
N ASN A 8 -16.74 11.92 -2.48
CA ASN A 8 -15.64 11.93 -1.50
C ASN A 8 -14.39 11.21 -2.04
N GLY A 9 -14.58 10.05 -2.65
CA GLY A 9 -13.49 9.28 -3.26
C GLY A 9 -12.84 10.01 -4.43
N THR A 10 -13.64 10.62 -5.31
CA THR A 10 -13.16 11.43 -6.43
C THR A 10 -12.36 12.63 -5.92
N LEU A 11 -12.90 13.36 -4.95
CA LEU A 11 -12.20 14.49 -4.34
C LEU A 11 -10.86 14.08 -3.72
N ALA A 12 -10.84 13.03 -2.89
CA ALA A 12 -9.62 12.57 -2.25
C ALA A 12 -8.56 12.06 -3.24
N VAL A 13 -8.97 11.35 -4.32
CA VAL A 13 -8.05 10.97 -5.41
C VAL A 13 -7.46 12.21 -6.07
N SER A 14 -8.31 13.19 -6.40
CA SER A 14 -7.86 14.43 -7.03
C SER A 14 -6.85 15.17 -6.16
N GLU A 15 -7.11 15.32 -4.86
CA GLU A 15 -6.17 15.96 -3.94
C GLU A 15 -4.83 15.21 -3.85
N LEU A 16 -4.83 13.87 -3.74
CA LEU A 16 -3.59 13.10 -3.71
C LEU A 16 -2.81 13.18 -5.03
N ALA A 17 -3.50 13.08 -6.17
CA ALA A 17 -2.89 13.18 -7.48
C ALA A 17 -2.29 14.58 -7.70
N THR A 18 -3.04 15.65 -7.40
CA THR A 18 -2.57 17.03 -7.51
C THR A 18 -1.35 17.27 -6.62
N ASN A 19 -1.34 16.75 -5.39
CA ASN A 19 -0.18 16.85 -4.52
C ASN A 19 1.06 16.16 -5.12
N ALA A 20 0.91 14.96 -5.66
CA ALA A 20 2.01 14.24 -6.31
C ALA A 20 2.55 14.97 -7.55
N TYR A 21 1.67 15.53 -8.38
CA TYR A 21 2.07 16.31 -9.57
C TYR A 21 2.73 17.64 -9.20
N ARG A 22 2.22 18.38 -8.22
CA ARG A 22 2.85 19.64 -7.78
C ARG A 22 4.24 19.43 -7.21
N LEU A 23 4.44 18.32 -6.48
CA LEU A 23 5.78 17.91 -6.04
C LEU A 23 6.68 17.69 -7.26
N ALA A 24 6.21 16.91 -8.24
CA ALA A 24 6.91 16.64 -9.52
C ALA A 24 7.34 17.92 -10.26
N GLU A 25 6.47 18.93 -10.34
CA GLU A 25 6.73 20.20 -11.05
C GLU A 25 7.76 21.10 -10.35
N GLY A 26 7.93 20.97 -9.03
CA GLY A 26 8.88 21.78 -8.26
C GLY A 26 10.35 21.36 -8.36
N LEU A 27 10.67 20.36 -9.19
CA LEU A 27 12.04 19.84 -9.33
C LEU A 27 12.81 20.39 -10.52
N ASP A 28 14.13 20.36 -10.39
CA ASP A 28 15.06 20.46 -11.52
C ASP A 28 14.76 19.33 -12.53
N PRO A 29 14.57 19.63 -13.83
CA PRO A 29 14.38 18.66 -14.90
C PRO A 29 15.41 17.52 -14.96
N CYS A 30 16.61 17.73 -14.39
CA CYS A 30 17.64 16.70 -14.27
C CYS A 30 17.33 15.63 -13.22
N THR A 31 16.44 15.93 -12.28
CA THR A 31 15.96 15.04 -11.22
C THR A 31 14.80 14.23 -11.79
N ARG A 32 15.14 13.20 -12.56
CA ARG A 32 14.18 12.32 -13.24
C ARG A 32 13.25 11.65 -12.20
N THR A 33 12.08 12.22 -11.97
CA THR A 33 11.04 11.60 -11.14
C THR A 33 10.17 10.70 -12.01
N VAL A 34 9.86 9.53 -11.47
CA VAL A 34 8.87 8.62 -12.07
C VAL A 34 7.51 9.29 -12.03
N SER A 35 6.70 9.09 -13.08
CA SER A 35 5.32 9.57 -13.09
C SER A 35 4.57 8.98 -11.89
N PRO A 36 3.72 9.77 -11.20
CA PRO A 36 2.93 9.26 -10.10
C PRO A 36 2.08 8.07 -10.53
N GLU A 37 1.95 7.07 -9.64
CA GLU A 37 1.17 5.86 -9.90
C GLU A 37 -0.09 5.83 -9.02
N LEU A 38 -1.25 5.59 -9.61
CA LEU A 38 -2.49 5.35 -8.86
C LEU A 38 -2.73 3.85 -8.71
N TRP A 39 -2.84 3.40 -7.47
CA TRP A 39 -3.13 2.01 -7.13
C TRP A 39 -4.41 1.92 -6.31
N ILE A 40 -5.22 0.92 -6.62
CA ILE A 40 -6.49 0.69 -5.93
C ILE A 40 -6.63 -0.81 -5.66
N TRP A 41 -6.98 -1.18 -4.43
CA TRP A 41 -7.31 -2.56 -4.09
C TRP A 41 -8.33 -2.63 -2.95
N ALA A 42 -9.05 -3.74 -2.88
CA ALA A 42 -9.86 -4.07 -1.71
C ALA A 42 -8.97 -4.70 -0.63
N ARG A 43 -9.19 -4.31 0.62
CA ARG A 43 -8.55 -4.86 1.81
C ARG A 43 -9.64 -5.35 2.77
N SER A 44 -9.38 -6.44 3.47
CA SER A 44 -10.30 -7.02 4.46
C SER A 44 -9.78 -6.89 5.89
N TYR A 45 -8.47 -6.94 6.11
CA TYR A 45 -7.83 -6.76 7.41
C TYR A 45 -7.10 -5.42 7.49
N PRO A 46 -7.24 -4.63 8.58
CA PRO A 46 -8.01 -4.94 9.80
C PRO A 46 -9.53 -4.74 9.63
N HIS A 47 -9.94 -3.95 8.64
CA HIS A 47 -11.33 -3.70 8.29
C HIS A 47 -11.51 -3.68 6.77
N GLN A 48 -12.75 -3.95 6.32
CA GLN A 48 -13.10 -3.94 4.91
C GLN A 48 -13.09 -2.51 4.35
N ALA A 49 -12.18 -2.25 3.42
CA ALA A 49 -12.02 -0.95 2.80
C ALA A 49 -11.48 -1.04 1.39
N LEU A 50 -11.82 -0.05 0.57
CA LEU A 50 -11.12 0.24 -0.67
C LEU A 50 -9.91 1.10 -0.30
N VAL A 51 -8.70 0.57 -0.50
CA VAL A 51 -7.47 1.31 -0.32
C VAL A 51 -7.14 1.97 -1.63
N VAL A 52 -6.95 3.29 -1.59
CA VAL A 52 -6.56 4.12 -2.72
C VAL A 52 -5.22 4.73 -2.38
N THR A 53 -4.24 4.52 -3.24
CA THR A 53 -2.85 4.91 -3.00
C THR A 53 -2.31 5.65 -4.21
N VAL A 54 -1.68 6.79 -3.97
CA VAL A 54 -0.85 7.50 -4.95
C VAL A 54 0.60 7.33 -4.54
N PHE A 55 1.41 6.78 -5.44
CA PHE A 55 2.86 6.70 -5.28
C PHE A 55 3.54 7.81 -6.06
N ASP A 56 4.55 8.42 -5.46
CA ASP A 56 5.46 9.37 -6.09
C ASP A 56 6.92 8.98 -5.80
N GLY A 57 7.85 9.40 -6.67
CA GLY A 57 9.28 9.12 -6.51
C GLY A 57 9.97 9.91 -5.40
N TYR A 58 9.24 10.66 -4.57
CA TYR A 58 9.83 11.47 -3.50
C TYR A 58 9.83 10.70 -2.20
N GLN A 59 11.01 10.58 -1.61
CA GLN A 59 11.21 9.89 -0.34
C GLN A 59 10.83 10.76 0.86
N THR A 60 10.63 12.07 0.67
CA THR A 60 10.20 12.97 1.74
C THR A 60 8.74 12.68 2.12
N PRO A 61 8.45 12.48 3.43
CA PRO A 61 7.08 12.34 3.90
C PRO A 61 6.25 13.59 3.56
N PRO A 62 4.92 13.46 3.41
CA PRO A 62 4.08 14.63 3.22
C PRO A 62 4.26 15.59 4.41
N PRO A 63 4.15 16.90 4.21
CA PRO A 63 4.16 17.87 5.30
C PRO A 63 3.11 17.48 6.36
N GLN A 64 3.52 17.29 7.61
CA GLN A 64 2.59 17.23 8.74
C GLN A 64 2.30 18.65 9.21
N GLU A 65 1.03 19.05 9.27
CA GLU A 65 0.65 20.34 9.86
C GLU A 65 0.85 20.29 11.38
N THR A 66 1.98 20.78 11.87
CA THR A 66 2.19 21.14 13.28
C THR A 66 1.51 22.48 13.58
N GLY A 67 0.18 22.54 13.56
CA GLY A 67 -0.66 23.57 14.21
C GLY A 67 -0.36 25.07 14.02
N SER A 68 0.61 25.48 13.19
CA SER A 68 1.21 26.83 13.24
C SER A 68 1.25 27.55 11.89
N ALA A 69 0.61 27.02 10.85
CA ALA A 69 0.54 27.71 9.57
C ALA A 69 -0.89 27.77 9.04
N LEU A 70 -1.73 28.57 9.70
CA LEU A 70 -3.06 29.01 9.22
C LEU A 70 -3.06 29.60 7.80
N TRP A 71 -1.88 29.82 7.20
CA TRP A 71 -1.66 30.48 5.91
C TRP A 71 -0.77 29.69 4.94
N ALA A 72 -0.30 28.48 5.30
CA ALA A 72 0.38 27.64 4.33
C ALA A 72 -0.68 26.96 3.44
N GLU A 73 -0.70 27.27 2.14
CA GLU A 73 -1.52 26.54 1.16
C GLU A 73 -1.07 25.06 1.01
N HIS A 74 0.09 24.73 1.57
CA HIS A 74 0.74 23.43 1.55
C HIS A 74 0.19 22.59 2.72
N GLY A 75 -0.82 21.75 2.45
CA GLY A 75 -1.41 20.86 3.48
C GLY A 75 -2.94 20.74 3.41
N ARG A 76 -3.63 21.72 2.80
CA ARG A 76 -5.11 21.72 2.70
C ARG A 76 -5.68 20.48 2.01
N GLY A 77 -5.02 19.98 0.96
CA GLY A 77 -5.47 18.79 0.25
C GLY A 77 -5.47 17.53 1.14
N LEU A 78 -4.49 17.40 2.05
CA LEU A 78 -4.46 16.29 2.99
C LEU A 78 -5.52 16.45 4.10
N ASN A 79 -5.86 17.67 4.48
CA ASN A 79 -6.99 17.92 5.40
C ASN A 79 -8.33 17.51 4.77
N ILE A 80 -8.52 17.76 3.47
CA ILE A 80 -9.69 17.27 2.73
C ILE A 80 -9.71 15.74 2.73
N VAL A 81 -8.59 15.09 2.37
CA VAL A 81 -8.47 13.62 2.38
C VAL A 81 -8.78 13.06 3.78
N ALA A 82 -8.25 13.70 4.83
CA ALA A 82 -8.51 13.30 6.22
C ALA A 82 -10.01 13.44 6.59
N ALA A 83 -10.67 14.50 6.11
CA ALA A 83 -12.09 14.75 6.41
C ALA A 83 -13.05 13.77 5.70
N VAL A 84 -12.69 13.27 4.52
CA VAL A 84 -13.59 12.46 3.69
C VAL A 84 -13.27 10.96 3.67
N SER A 85 -12.19 10.53 4.32
CA SER A 85 -11.73 9.13 4.36
C SER A 85 -11.91 8.48 5.74
N SER A 86 -11.99 7.15 5.78
CA SER A 86 -12.05 6.41 7.06
C SER A 86 -10.70 6.37 7.78
N SER A 87 -9.62 6.35 7.01
CA SER A 87 -8.24 6.40 7.48
C SER A 87 -7.35 6.79 6.31
N TRP A 88 -6.22 7.42 6.60
CA TRP A 88 -5.22 7.82 5.64
C TRP A 88 -3.82 7.75 6.26
N GLY A 89 -2.80 7.81 5.42
CA GLY A 89 -1.42 7.89 5.87
C GLY A 89 -0.43 7.90 4.73
N SER A 90 0.84 7.75 5.06
CA SER A 90 1.91 7.61 4.09
C SER A 90 3.01 6.69 4.59
N HIS A 91 3.72 6.02 3.69
CA HIS A 91 4.89 5.23 4.04
C HIS A 91 5.88 5.14 2.86
N PRO A 92 7.17 4.85 3.12
CA PRO A 92 8.13 4.53 2.06
C PRO A 92 7.67 3.34 1.23
N SER A 93 7.94 3.38 -0.06
CA SER A 93 7.47 2.37 -1.01
C SER A 93 8.32 2.36 -2.29
N ARG A 94 7.96 1.51 -3.25
CA ARG A 94 8.61 1.42 -4.56
C ARG A 94 7.62 1.50 -5.72
N ALA A 95 8.04 2.00 -6.88
CA ALA A 95 7.23 1.99 -8.10
C ALA A 95 6.77 0.57 -8.48
N ARG A 96 5.57 0.42 -9.07
CA ARG A 96 5.04 -0.85 -9.61
C ARG A 96 5.22 -0.95 -11.12
N PHE A 97 5.28 0.16 -11.84
CA PHE A 97 5.25 0.19 -13.30
C PHE A 97 6.58 0.63 -13.94
N THR A 98 7.58 0.96 -13.12
CA THR A 98 8.92 1.36 -13.60
C THR A 98 9.94 0.23 -13.42
N SER A 99 10.83 0.05 -14.41
CA SER A 99 11.95 -0.90 -14.36
C SER A 99 13.27 -0.20 -14.67
N PRO A 100 14.27 -0.20 -13.75
CA PRO A 100 14.21 -0.78 -12.42
C PRO A 100 13.22 -0.05 -11.48
N PRO A 101 12.67 -0.73 -10.45
CA PRO A 101 11.78 -0.09 -9.48
C PRO A 101 12.47 1.06 -8.76
N VAL A 102 11.79 2.20 -8.68
CA VAL A 102 12.27 3.41 -8.01
C VAL A 102 11.70 3.51 -6.60
N ILE A 103 12.54 3.85 -5.63
CA ILE A 103 12.12 4.09 -4.23
C ILE A 103 11.47 5.47 -4.14
N GLY A 104 10.39 5.56 -3.40
CA GLY A 104 9.65 6.78 -3.17
C GLY A 104 8.68 6.61 -2.01
N LYS A 105 7.50 7.20 -2.14
CA LYS A 105 6.49 7.21 -1.08
C LYS A 105 5.13 6.86 -1.63
N ALA A 106 4.38 6.08 -0.87
CA ALA A 106 2.96 5.85 -1.07
C ALA A 106 2.17 6.70 -0.08
N VAL A 107 1.27 7.56 -0.58
CA VAL A 107 0.25 8.25 0.22
C VAL A 107 -1.08 7.58 -0.06
N TRP A 108 -1.83 7.24 0.98
CA TRP A 108 -3.02 6.43 0.84
C TRP A 108 -4.17 6.93 1.70
N PHE A 109 -5.38 6.61 1.27
CA PHE A 109 -6.59 6.73 2.07
C PHE A 109 -7.49 5.52 1.86
N THR A 110 -8.53 5.44 2.68
CA THR A 110 -9.49 4.34 2.66
C THR A 110 -10.92 4.83 2.61
N LEU A 111 -11.72 4.13 1.82
CA LEU A 111 -13.17 4.28 1.79
C LEU A 111 -13.82 3.00 2.31
N PRO A 112 -14.90 3.09 3.11
CA PRO A 112 -15.58 1.91 3.59
C PRO A 112 -16.17 1.14 2.41
N LEU A 113 -15.93 -0.18 2.37
CA LEU A 113 -16.66 -1.04 1.45
C LEU A 113 -18.04 -1.35 2.04
N PRO A 114 -19.09 -1.46 1.20
CA PRO A 114 -20.42 -1.77 1.70
C PRO A 114 -20.42 -3.15 2.39
N PRO A 115 -21.26 -3.39 3.41
CA PRO A 115 -21.34 -4.70 4.07
C PRO A 115 -21.69 -5.86 3.12
N THR A 116 -22.30 -5.54 1.97
CA THR A 116 -22.60 -6.49 0.89
C THR A 116 -21.37 -6.86 0.06
N TRP A 117 -20.25 -6.15 0.21
CA TRP A 117 -18.94 -6.54 -0.30
C TRP A 117 -18.47 -7.78 0.47
N ARG A 118 -19.04 -8.92 0.09
CA ARG A 118 -18.65 -10.21 0.61
C ARG A 118 -17.38 -10.61 -0.10
N HIS A 119 -16.24 -10.52 0.59
CA HIS A 119 -15.14 -11.37 0.21
C HIS A 119 -15.59 -12.82 0.44
N ARG A 120 -15.98 -13.52 -0.63
CA ARG A 120 -16.18 -14.96 -0.58
C ARG A 120 -14.85 -15.58 -0.16
N THR A 121 -14.82 -16.31 0.95
CA THR A 121 -13.63 -17.03 1.41
C THR A 121 -13.02 -17.76 0.21
N ARG A 122 -11.88 -17.25 -0.24
CA ARG A 122 -11.23 -17.79 -1.43
C ARG A 122 -10.39 -18.96 -0.95
N ILE A 123 -10.79 -20.17 -1.34
CA ILE A 123 -9.92 -21.34 -1.23
C ILE A 123 -9.01 -21.29 -2.46
N ALA A 124 -7.71 -21.16 -2.25
CA ALA A 124 -6.72 -21.21 -3.31
C ALA A 124 -5.63 -22.23 -2.97
N ASP A 125 -4.95 -22.73 -4.00
CA ASP A 125 -3.72 -23.49 -3.82
C ASP A 125 -2.65 -22.58 -3.19
N PRO A 126 -2.17 -22.89 -1.96
CA PRO A 126 -1.16 -22.10 -1.28
C PRO A 126 0.09 -21.85 -2.12
N ARG A 127 0.49 -22.84 -2.93
CA ARG A 127 1.67 -22.72 -3.79
C ARG A 127 1.49 -21.65 -4.83
N ARG A 128 0.34 -21.63 -5.52
CA ARG A 128 0.02 -20.60 -6.51
C ARG A 128 -0.04 -19.21 -5.89
N THR A 129 -0.66 -19.07 -4.73
CA THR A 129 -0.73 -17.78 -4.03
C THR A 129 0.66 -17.32 -3.54
N ALA A 130 1.51 -18.23 -3.08
CA ALA A 130 2.90 -17.92 -2.72
C ALA A 130 3.74 -17.48 -3.93
N VAL A 131 3.54 -18.08 -5.11
CA VAL A 131 4.16 -17.63 -6.37
C VAL A 131 3.72 -16.20 -6.71
N GLN A 132 2.42 -15.90 -6.58
CA GLN A 132 1.92 -14.55 -6.86
C GLN A 132 2.49 -13.51 -5.90
N LEU A 133 2.56 -13.82 -4.60
CA LEU A 133 3.19 -12.94 -3.62
C LEU A 133 4.68 -12.72 -3.95
N HIS A 134 5.42 -13.80 -4.23
CA HIS A 134 6.82 -13.69 -4.65
C HIS A 134 6.97 -12.80 -5.89
N ALA A 135 6.15 -13.00 -6.92
CA ALA A 135 6.21 -12.24 -8.16
C ALA A 135 5.91 -10.74 -7.93
N LEU A 136 4.91 -10.43 -7.10
CA LEU A 136 4.60 -9.04 -6.73
C LEU A 136 5.77 -8.38 -6.02
N LEU A 137 6.42 -9.07 -5.09
CA LEU A 137 7.58 -8.53 -4.37
C LEU A 137 8.81 -8.40 -5.27
N ALA A 138 9.10 -9.39 -6.10
CA ALA A 138 10.20 -9.35 -7.06
C ALA A 138 10.02 -8.22 -8.09
N ALA A 139 8.78 -7.97 -8.55
CA ALA A 139 8.47 -6.83 -9.42
C ALA A 139 8.73 -5.48 -8.75
N ARG A 140 8.74 -5.42 -7.41
CA ARG A 140 9.15 -4.24 -6.62
C ARG A 140 10.65 -4.23 -6.33
N GLY A 141 11.43 -5.11 -6.92
CA GLY A 141 12.88 -5.20 -6.72
C GLY A 141 13.26 -5.78 -5.36
N ILE A 142 12.34 -6.47 -4.68
CA ILE A 142 12.63 -7.20 -3.44
C ILE A 142 13.28 -8.53 -3.83
N GLY A 143 14.61 -8.60 -3.70
CA GLY A 143 15.40 -9.80 -3.91
C GLY A 143 15.44 -10.71 -2.67
N GLY A 144 16.19 -11.82 -2.76
CA GLY A 144 16.48 -12.69 -1.60
C GLY A 144 15.26 -13.40 -0.99
N ILE A 145 14.13 -13.44 -1.69
CA ILE A 145 12.89 -14.08 -1.20
C ILE A 145 13.07 -15.59 -1.25
N ILE A 146 12.96 -16.25 -0.10
CA ILE A 146 13.00 -17.70 0.01
C ILE A 146 11.56 -18.23 0.03
N ARG A 147 11.25 -19.19 -0.84
CA ARG A 147 9.96 -19.87 -0.85
C ARG A 147 10.14 -21.37 -0.62
N LYS A 148 9.34 -21.94 0.30
CA LYS A 148 9.27 -23.39 0.55
C LYS A 148 7.83 -23.84 0.49
N ASP A 149 7.57 -24.91 -0.26
CA ASP A 149 6.22 -25.47 -0.43
C ASP A 149 6.11 -26.79 0.35
N ALA A 150 4.99 -26.99 1.03
CA ALA A 150 4.63 -28.23 1.70
C ALA A 150 3.15 -28.56 1.45
N ARG A 151 2.67 -29.71 1.92
CA ARG A 151 1.28 -30.11 1.73
C ARG A 151 0.35 -29.09 2.41
N ALA A 152 -0.50 -28.43 1.62
CA ALA A 152 -1.49 -27.44 2.05
C ALA A 152 -0.93 -26.17 2.72
N VAL A 153 0.37 -25.89 2.62
CA VAL A 153 0.98 -24.64 3.10
C VAL A 153 2.22 -24.30 2.30
N SER A 154 2.41 -23.02 2.01
CA SER A 154 3.67 -22.49 1.49
C SER A 154 4.22 -21.44 2.44
N LEU A 155 5.54 -21.36 2.56
CA LEU A 155 6.25 -20.34 3.34
C LEU A 155 6.94 -19.39 2.35
N VAL A 156 6.75 -18.09 2.56
CA VAL A 156 7.50 -17.01 1.89
C VAL A 156 8.26 -16.24 2.96
N SER A 157 9.57 -16.31 2.93
CA SER A 157 10.47 -15.58 3.84
C SER A 157 11.14 -14.45 3.07
N VAL A 158 11.12 -13.24 3.63
CA VAL A 158 11.58 -12.01 2.99
C VAL A 158 12.78 -11.44 3.76
N PRO A 159 13.77 -10.80 3.12
CA PRO A 159 14.97 -10.29 3.82
C PRO A 159 14.70 -9.34 4.98
N CYS A 160 13.56 -8.64 4.97
CA CYS A 160 13.09 -7.77 6.07
C CYS A 160 12.68 -8.55 7.34
N GLY A 161 12.99 -9.86 7.44
CA GLY A 161 12.70 -10.72 8.59
C GLY A 161 11.29 -11.32 8.63
N LEU A 162 10.40 -10.93 7.71
CA LEU A 162 9.03 -11.43 7.68
C LEU A 162 8.97 -12.87 7.15
N ASN A 163 8.25 -13.72 7.89
CA ASN A 163 7.93 -15.09 7.51
C ASN A 163 6.42 -15.23 7.33
N ILE A 164 6.00 -15.44 6.08
CA ILE A 164 4.59 -15.46 5.68
C ILE A 164 4.19 -16.88 5.35
N ARG A 165 3.32 -17.45 6.16
CA ARG A 165 2.67 -18.74 5.89
C ARG A 165 1.44 -18.50 5.04
N VAL A 166 1.44 -19.04 3.84
CA VAL A 166 0.30 -19.06 2.91
C VAL A 166 -0.45 -20.37 3.13
N GLN A 167 -1.71 -20.26 3.53
CA GLN A 167 -2.63 -21.38 3.75
C GLN A 167 -3.80 -21.26 2.77
N PRO A 168 -4.67 -22.28 2.62
CA PRO A 168 -5.69 -22.27 1.57
C PRO A 168 -6.66 -21.08 1.62
N THR A 169 -6.83 -20.45 2.78
CA THR A 169 -7.77 -19.34 2.98
C THR A 169 -7.14 -18.09 3.61
N THR A 170 -5.90 -18.17 4.12
CA THR A 170 -5.28 -17.08 4.87
C THR A 170 -3.77 -16.98 4.67
N PHE A 171 -3.27 -15.76 4.78
CA PHE A 171 -1.88 -15.47 5.12
C PHE A 171 -1.75 -15.38 6.64
N THR A 172 -0.71 -15.97 7.20
CA THR A 172 -0.36 -15.88 8.61
C THR A 172 1.09 -15.41 8.74
N LEU A 173 1.32 -14.35 9.50
CA LEU A 173 2.64 -13.77 9.75
C LEU A 173 2.68 -13.22 11.18
N ASN A 174 3.87 -13.00 11.72
CA ASN A 174 4.02 -12.27 12.97
C ASN A 174 4.34 -10.81 12.68
N ASP A 175 3.75 -9.90 13.46
CA ASP A 175 4.14 -8.50 13.44
C ASP A 175 5.47 -8.27 14.19
N THR A 176 5.88 -7.00 14.29
CA THR A 176 7.12 -6.59 14.98
C THR A 176 7.11 -6.87 16.48
N ASN A 177 5.93 -7.03 17.08
CA ASN A 177 5.76 -7.37 18.50
C ASN A 177 5.64 -8.89 18.72
N GLY A 178 5.80 -9.69 17.66
CA GLY A 178 5.64 -11.14 17.71
C GLY A 178 4.18 -11.61 17.71
N VAL A 179 3.21 -10.69 17.56
CA VAL A 179 1.78 -11.03 17.52
C VAL A 179 1.46 -11.65 16.18
N THR A 180 0.81 -12.82 16.20
CA THR A 180 0.37 -13.48 14.98
C THR A 180 -0.82 -12.77 14.37
N ILE A 181 -0.61 -12.22 13.17
CA ILE A 181 -1.63 -11.62 12.32
C ILE A 181 -2.11 -12.65 11.29
N ARG A 182 -3.43 -12.71 11.09
CA ARG A 182 -4.07 -13.51 10.04
C ARG A 182 -4.84 -12.61 9.09
N ARG A 183 -4.56 -12.74 7.79
CA ARG A 183 -5.20 -11.97 6.71
C ARG A 183 -5.83 -12.91 5.68
N PRO A 184 -6.98 -12.61 5.09
CA PRO A 184 -7.55 -13.44 4.03
C PRO A 184 -6.76 -13.30 2.71
N LEU A 185 -6.93 -14.26 1.80
CA LEU A 185 -6.13 -14.29 0.56
C LEU A 185 -6.39 -13.14 -0.43
N VAL A 186 -7.53 -12.42 -0.36
CA VAL A 186 -7.68 -11.22 -1.22
C VAL A 186 -6.77 -10.07 -0.82
N ASP A 187 -6.26 -10.08 0.41
CA ASP A 187 -5.37 -9.03 0.90
C ASP A 187 -3.96 -9.20 0.33
N LEU A 188 -3.78 -9.97 -0.75
CA LEU A 188 -2.49 -10.21 -1.39
C LEU A 188 -1.75 -8.90 -1.76
N HIS A 189 -2.45 -7.93 -2.35
CA HIS A 189 -1.84 -6.64 -2.69
C HIS A 189 -1.52 -5.79 -1.47
N ASP A 190 -2.40 -5.79 -0.47
CA ASP A 190 -2.19 -5.08 0.79
C ASP A 190 -1.01 -5.68 1.59
N LEU A 191 -0.91 -7.01 1.60
CA LEU A 191 0.19 -7.74 2.22
C LEU A 191 1.51 -7.51 1.47
N ALA A 192 1.49 -7.51 0.13
CA ALA A 192 2.67 -7.18 -0.65
C ALA A 192 3.15 -5.75 -0.34
N GLU A 193 2.22 -4.79 -0.22
CA GLU A 193 2.54 -3.42 0.13
C GLU A 193 3.13 -3.31 1.56
N LEU A 194 2.56 -4.01 2.53
CA LEU A 194 3.10 -4.10 3.89
C LEU A 194 4.55 -4.61 3.89
N VAL A 195 4.86 -5.65 3.10
CA VAL A 195 6.21 -6.20 3.02
C VAL A 195 7.18 -5.22 2.38
N VAL A 196 6.76 -4.50 1.33
CA VAL A 196 7.57 -3.45 0.71
C VAL A 196 7.87 -2.35 1.73
N GLN A 197 6.83 -1.82 2.39
CA GLN A 197 6.96 -0.83 3.45
C GLN A 197 8.00 -1.27 4.49
N ARG A 198 7.89 -2.49 5.02
CA ARG A 198 8.84 -3.02 6.02
C ARG A 198 10.26 -3.15 5.50
N THR A 199 10.43 -3.46 4.21
CA THR A 199 11.76 -3.57 3.61
C THR A 199 12.42 -2.20 3.53
N GLU A 200 11.66 -1.17 3.16
CA GLU A 200 12.16 0.21 3.10
C GLU A 200 12.37 0.81 4.49
N GLU A 201 11.59 0.43 5.50
CA GLU A 201 11.80 0.88 6.88
C GLU A 201 13.11 0.35 7.51
N ILE A 202 13.61 -0.79 7.03
CA ILE A 202 14.81 -1.47 7.58
C ILE A 202 16.07 -1.17 6.73
N THR A 203 15.89 -0.73 5.49
CA THR A 203 16.98 -0.38 4.57
C THR A 203 17.14 1.16 4.59
N PRO A 204 18.13 1.73 5.30
CA PRO A 204 18.33 3.17 5.35
C PRO A 204 18.78 3.77 4.01
#